data_AF-A0A9P1N8F6-F1
#
_entry.id   AF-A0A9P1N8F6-F1
#
_cell.length_a   1.000
_cell.length_b   1.000
_cell.length_c   1.000
_cell.angle_alpha   90.00
_cell.angle_beta   90.00
_cell.angle_gamma   90.00
#
_symmetry.space_group_name_H-M   'P 1'
#
loop_
_entity.id
_entity.type
_entity.pdbx_description
1 polymer ?
#
loop_
_entity_poly.entity_id
_entity_poly.type
_entity_poly.pdbx_seq_one_letter_code
_entity_poly.pdbx_strand_id
1 'polypeptide(L)'
;MNPNNRKSFLGNVIDNENAGDKSSIDYFLAVQPHQNIMKGASPDFHTDDFFHSDECNIESWNNIETNIIPNHDYHNLLMNSGLGRADILFNESPSPFSAFVYSDHIVVTLTSERNFSDVVYCRYYDCKMREMKGKHYESRHFPQSTVFCGRRKGAEYISITANLDDEAEFPIKLVRRNKKKLPHYFTVCLAPLYGEEQKFLQIADFIEYFKLQGATFFHIYVKNVSKYDRVLLDDYVRTGEVELIQVHDHYWRADFMWHRVQINDCHFRSKYFSKWTAFLDIDERIEMKKFPNLRIVDLLDQTTPNVSTLHFSVDWVIKDQISPAKYTNDAELKDNMVFRKFTNTSTKTDTWKQPKCIIRSEKIALMSIHHPPAVYDESKISVVNYRIAVVRHYRNIFHNLFPLQVKRMLEHGPWRQTHIAPWIAEKLTANIFKRIKYLYDIKTPPFELQQMYYANHGSEMSLEKIKQ
;
A
#
# COMPACT_ATOMS: atom_id res chain seq x y z
N MET A 1 7.96 -38.57 25.54
CA MET A 1 8.93 -39.64 25.23
C MET A 1 8.75 -40.07 23.79
N ASN A 2 9.83 -39.91 23.02
CA ASN A 2 10.20 -40.47 21.72
C ASN A 2 9.25 -40.35 20.48
N PRO A 3 9.59 -39.47 19.52
CA PRO A 3 9.07 -39.45 18.15
C PRO A 3 10.00 -40.25 17.21
N ASN A 4 9.47 -41.17 16.40
CA ASN A 4 10.16 -41.65 15.19
C ASN A 4 9.23 -42.47 14.28
N ASN A 5 9.43 -42.29 12.97
CA ASN A 5 8.82 -42.97 11.82
C ASN A 5 7.51 -42.39 11.26
N ARG A 6 7.61 -41.68 10.12
CA ARG A 6 7.53 -42.36 8.81
C ARG A 6 8.04 -41.48 7.67
N LYS A 7 8.84 -42.13 6.83
CA LYS A 7 9.47 -41.67 5.60
C LYS A 7 8.46 -41.53 4.44
N SER A 8 8.82 -40.64 3.52
CA SER A 8 8.78 -40.77 2.05
C SER A 8 7.53 -41.34 1.37
N PHE A 9 6.85 -40.50 0.59
CA PHE A 9 6.24 -40.92 -0.66
C PHE A 9 6.55 -39.87 -1.73
N LEU A 10 7.59 -40.16 -2.50
CA LEU A 10 7.94 -39.58 -3.80
C LEU A 10 8.03 -40.78 -4.76
N GLY A 11 7.30 -40.72 -5.86
CA GLY A 11 7.18 -41.76 -6.88
C GLY A 11 5.87 -41.53 -7.65
N ASN A 12 5.90 -40.68 -8.67
CA ASN A 12 6.16 -41.03 -10.07
C ASN A 12 4.85 -41.28 -10.82
N VAL A 13 4.43 -40.29 -11.61
CA VAL A 13 3.86 -40.55 -12.94
C VAL A 13 4.50 -39.52 -13.87
N ILE A 14 5.36 -40.05 -14.73
CA ILE A 14 6.03 -39.39 -15.85
C ILE A 14 5.26 -39.79 -17.12
N ASP A 15 5.17 -38.83 -18.04
CA ASP A 15 4.86 -38.91 -19.47
C ASP A 15 3.43 -39.18 -19.97
N ASN A 16 2.85 -38.11 -20.52
CA ASN A 16 2.60 -38.09 -21.97
C ASN A 16 2.72 -36.66 -22.50
N GLU A 17 3.83 -36.39 -23.19
CA GLU A 17 3.96 -35.30 -24.16
C GLU A 17 3.07 -35.60 -25.38
N ASN A 18 2.34 -34.59 -25.88
CA ASN A 18 2.72 -33.96 -27.16
C ASN A 18 1.82 -32.80 -27.57
N ALA A 19 2.52 -31.71 -27.95
CA ALA A 19 2.26 -30.74 -29.02
C ALA A 19 0.90 -30.00 -29.05
N GLY A 20 0.82 -28.67 -29.05
CA GLY A 20 1.82 -27.62 -29.11
C GLY A 20 1.14 -26.31 -29.47
N ASP A 21 1.63 -25.18 -28.96
CA ASP A 21 1.79 -23.97 -29.76
C ASP A 21 2.86 -23.08 -29.12
N LYS A 22 3.92 -22.82 -29.90
CA LYS A 22 5.05 -21.97 -29.53
C LYS A 22 4.76 -20.57 -30.07
N SER A 23 4.17 -19.70 -29.26
CA SER A 23 4.08 -18.26 -29.58
C SER A 23 3.92 -17.37 -28.34
N SER A 24 4.81 -17.52 -27.35
CA SER A 24 4.80 -16.65 -26.17
C SER A 24 6.18 -16.51 -25.52
N ILE A 25 7.17 -15.99 -26.24
CA ILE A 25 8.47 -15.62 -25.65
C ILE A 25 8.97 -14.20 -25.97
N ASP A 26 8.43 -13.48 -26.95
CA ASP A 26 8.90 -12.11 -27.22
C ASP A 26 7.79 -11.10 -26.94
N TYR A 27 7.92 -10.32 -25.86
CA TYR A 27 7.51 -8.90 -25.70
C TYR A 27 7.58 -8.53 -24.21
N PHE A 28 8.80 -8.51 -23.66
CA PHE A 28 9.08 -8.00 -22.31
C PHE A 28 10.18 -6.94 -22.36
N LEU A 29 10.03 -5.91 -23.19
CA LEU A 29 10.86 -4.70 -23.09
C LEU A 29 10.04 -3.46 -23.51
N ALA A 30 10.29 -2.37 -22.77
CA ALA A 30 9.83 -0.99 -22.98
C ALA A 30 8.45 -0.59 -22.41
N VAL A 31 8.42 -0.25 -21.11
CA VAL A 31 7.56 0.82 -20.60
C VAL A 31 8.47 1.85 -19.93
N GLN A 32 8.83 2.89 -20.69
CA GLN A 32 9.43 4.13 -20.18
C GLN A 32 8.31 5.04 -19.63
N PRO A 33 8.54 5.81 -18.56
CA PRO A 33 7.54 6.73 -18.02
C PRO A 33 7.33 7.93 -18.96
N HIS A 34 6.07 8.20 -19.30
CA HIS A 34 5.65 9.30 -20.16
C HIS A 34 6.07 10.68 -19.61
N GLN A 35 6.95 11.35 -20.33
CA GLN A 35 7.11 12.81 -20.29
C GLN A 35 5.98 13.46 -21.11
N ASN A 36 5.44 14.57 -20.61
CA ASN A 36 4.42 15.39 -21.28
C ASN A 36 4.94 15.97 -22.60
N ILE A 37 4.28 15.66 -23.72
CA ILE A 37 4.57 16.27 -25.03
C ILE A 37 3.63 17.46 -25.23
N MET A 38 4.17 18.68 -25.10
CA MET A 38 3.61 19.89 -25.70
C MET A 38 3.99 19.93 -27.19
N LYS A 39 3.03 20.27 -28.05
CA LYS A 39 3.19 20.34 -29.51
C LYS A 39 3.99 21.57 -29.96
N GLY A 40 4.98 21.33 -30.84
CA GLY A 40 5.17 22.03 -32.11
C GLY A 40 5.71 23.47 -32.12
N ALA A 41 7.03 23.60 -32.25
CA ALA A 41 7.69 24.61 -33.08
C ALA A 41 9.05 24.07 -33.54
N SER A 42 9.37 24.25 -34.82
CA SER A 42 10.57 23.74 -35.50
C SER A 42 11.87 24.27 -34.86
N PRO A 43 12.93 23.46 -34.65
CA PRO A 43 14.21 23.98 -34.18
C PRO A 43 15.16 24.24 -35.35
N ASP A 44 15.54 25.50 -35.53
CA ASP A 44 16.88 25.81 -36.03
C ASP A 44 17.89 25.28 -35.00
N PHE A 45 18.71 24.34 -35.44
CA PHE A 45 19.73 23.70 -34.62
C PHE A 45 20.86 24.70 -34.33
N HIS A 46 20.76 25.40 -33.19
CA HIS A 46 21.92 25.87 -32.47
C HIS A 46 22.34 24.80 -31.47
N THR A 47 23.53 24.25 -31.69
CA THR A 47 24.22 23.35 -30.76
C THR A 47 24.62 24.13 -29.53
N ASP A 48 23.72 24.20 -28.54
CA ASP A 48 24.08 24.62 -27.20
C ASP A 48 24.72 23.43 -26.47
N ASP A 49 25.95 23.66 -26.00
CA ASP A 49 26.73 22.79 -25.14
C ASP A 49 25.87 22.25 -23.98
N PHE A 50 25.60 20.95 -23.99
CA PHE A 50 25.14 20.25 -22.79
C PHE A 50 26.31 20.22 -21.80
N PHE A 51 26.37 21.23 -20.92
CA PHE A 51 27.26 21.24 -19.77
C PHE A 51 26.98 20.02 -18.88
N HIS A 52 27.74 18.94 -19.06
CA HIS A 52 27.84 17.87 -18.07
C HIS A 52 28.72 18.36 -16.92
N SER A 53 28.12 19.06 -15.96
CA SER A 53 28.81 19.35 -14.69
C SER A 53 29.18 18.04 -14.00
N ASP A 54 30.46 17.89 -13.66
CA ASP A 54 30.93 16.72 -12.93
C ASP A 54 30.48 16.69 -11.46
N GLU A 55 30.00 17.83 -10.96
CA GLU A 55 29.69 18.06 -9.56
C GLU A 55 28.19 17.92 -9.25
N CYS A 56 27.88 17.23 -8.16
CA CYS A 56 26.52 17.19 -7.60
C CYS A 56 26.22 18.49 -6.87
N ASN A 57 25.22 19.24 -7.33
CA ASN A 57 24.71 20.38 -6.58
C ASN A 57 24.01 19.89 -5.30
N ILE A 58 24.44 20.38 -4.14
CA ILE A 58 23.90 19.99 -2.84
C ILE A 58 22.91 21.06 -2.38
N GLU A 59 21.63 20.72 -2.39
CA GLU A 59 20.58 21.61 -1.90
C GLU A 59 20.75 21.88 -0.40
N SER A 60 20.35 23.07 0.06
CA SER A 60 20.57 23.51 1.45
C SER A 60 19.95 22.58 2.50
N TRP A 61 18.81 21.97 2.21
CA TRP A 61 18.17 21.00 3.10
C TRP A 61 18.93 19.68 3.20
N ASN A 62 19.77 19.36 2.21
CA ASN A 62 20.58 18.14 2.13
C ASN A 62 22.05 18.36 2.53
N ASN A 63 22.40 19.58 2.96
CA ASN A 63 23.71 19.92 3.52
C ASN A 63 23.76 19.63 5.04
N ILE A 64 23.39 18.42 5.46
CA ILE A 64 23.29 18.03 6.87
C ILE A 64 23.94 16.65 7.06
N GLU A 65 24.73 16.50 8.13
CA GLU A 65 25.37 15.26 8.55
C GLU A 65 25.06 15.00 10.03
N THR A 66 24.67 13.78 10.37
CA THR A 66 24.33 13.41 11.76
C THR A 66 24.96 12.07 12.14
N ASN A 67 25.33 11.97 13.43
CA ASN A 67 25.97 10.79 14.02
C ASN A 67 25.15 10.18 15.16
N ILE A 68 23.95 10.68 15.41
CA ILE A 68 23.05 10.23 16.48
C ILE A 68 21.65 10.04 15.87
N ILE A 69 21.03 8.90 16.17
CA ILE A 69 19.62 8.64 15.83
C ILE A 69 18.72 9.16 16.96
N PRO A 70 17.65 9.91 16.67
CA PRO A 70 16.69 10.32 17.69
C PRO A 70 16.06 9.12 18.39
N ASN A 71 15.87 9.22 19.71
CA ASN A 71 15.30 8.16 20.56
C ASN A 71 16.09 6.84 20.57
N HIS A 72 17.40 6.88 20.30
CA HIS A 72 18.27 5.71 20.25
C HIS A 72 18.16 4.82 21.50
N ASP A 73 18.21 5.40 22.70
CA ASP A 73 18.10 4.64 23.96
C ASP A 73 16.76 3.93 24.10
N TYR A 74 15.68 4.56 23.64
CA TYR A 74 14.36 3.96 23.65
C TYR A 74 14.22 2.86 22.61
N HIS A 75 14.80 3.02 21.41
CA HIS A 75 14.89 1.94 20.43
C HIS A 75 15.65 0.74 20.98
N ASN A 76 16.77 0.98 21.67
CA ASN A 76 17.55 -0.09 22.33
C ASN A 76 16.73 -0.80 23.42
N LEU A 77 15.97 -0.05 24.22
CA LEU A 77 15.08 -0.63 25.23
C LEU A 77 14.01 -1.53 24.59
N LEU A 78 13.39 -1.08 23.49
CA LEU A 78 12.39 -1.87 22.76
C LEU A 78 13.02 -3.11 22.10
N MET A 79 14.21 -2.99 21.50
CA MET A 79 14.97 -4.13 20.95
C MET A 79 15.28 -5.16 22.03
N ASN A 80 15.80 -4.74 23.19
CA ASN A 80 16.15 -5.63 24.30
C ASN A 80 14.93 -6.36 24.89
N SER A 81 13.74 -5.75 24.80
CA SER A 81 12.49 -6.41 25.20
C SER A 81 11.97 -7.45 24.18
N GLY A 82 12.54 -7.50 22.98
CA GLY A 82 12.07 -8.31 21.85
C GLY A 82 10.77 -7.79 21.21
N LEU A 83 10.30 -6.60 21.59
CA LEU A 83 9.06 -6.04 21.07
C LEU A 83 9.23 -5.65 19.59
N GLY A 84 8.34 -6.18 18.75
CA GLY A 84 8.37 -5.94 17.30
C GLY A 84 9.18 -6.98 16.51
N ARG A 85 9.71 -8.03 17.15
CA ARG A 85 10.33 -9.17 16.46
C ARG A 85 9.27 -10.08 15.84
N ALA A 86 9.51 -10.53 14.61
CA ALA A 86 8.79 -11.64 14.02
C ALA A 86 9.73 -12.44 13.10
N ASP A 87 9.77 -13.76 13.23
CA ASP A 87 10.71 -14.59 12.45
C ASP A 87 9.93 -15.35 11.38
N ILE A 88 9.51 -14.65 10.31
CA ILE A 88 8.49 -15.18 9.38
C ILE A 88 9.03 -15.51 7.99
N LEU A 89 10.04 -14.80 7.51
CA LEU A 89 10.64 -15.05 6.19
C LEU A 89 11.95 -15.83 6.30
N PHE A 90 12.34 -16.52 5.24
CA PHE A 90 13.62 -17.21 5.19
C PHE A 90 14.79 -16.28 4.85
N ASN A 91 14.55 -15.23 4.06
CA ASN A 91 15.59 -14.30 3.61
C ASN A 91 16.11 -13.42 4.76
N GLU A 92 17.43 -13.40 4.90
CA GLU A 92 18.17 -12.62 5.89
C GLU A 92 18.93 -11.43 5.26
N SER A 93 19.06 -11.38 3.92
CA SER A 93 19.74 -10.28 3.26
C SER A 93 18.90 -9.00 3.32
N PRO A 94 19.45 -7.85 3.72
CA PRO A 94 18.76 -6.57 3.63
C PRO A 94 18.39 -6.24 2.18
N SER A 95 17.10 -6.04 1.89
CA SER A 95 16.62 -5.60 0.58
C SER A 95 15.86 -4.28 0.76
N PRO A 96 16.47 -3.13 0.41
CA PRO A 96 15.86 -1.81 0.58
C PRO A 96 14.57 -1.63 -0.22
N PHE A 97 13.52 -1.13 0.43
CA PHE A 97 12.21 -0.91 -0.18
C PHE A 97 11.88 0.56 -0.38
N SER A 98 12.04 1.39 0.65
CA SER A 98 11.81 2.84 0.58
C SER A 98 12.67 3.56 1.61
N ALA A 99 13.05 4.81 1.30
CA ALA A 99 13.90 5.61 2.17
C ALA A 99 13.34 7.01 2.35
N PHE A 100 13.22 7.45 3.59
CA PHE A 100 12.62 8.73 3.98
C PHE A 100 13.62 9.58 4.74
N VAL A 101 13.93 10.78 4.24
CA VAL A 101 14.86 11.72 4.89
C VAL A 101 14.11 12.76 5.72
N TYR A 102 14.34 12.72 7.03
CA TYR A 102 13.82 13.67 8.01
C TYR A 102 14.84 14.77 8.30
N SER A 103 14.56 15.63 9.27
CA SER A 103 15.47 16.72 9.66
C SER A 103 16.84 16.21 10.13
N ASP A 104 16.85 15.11 10.89
CA ASP A 104 17.95 14.63 11.73
C ASP A 104 18.37 13.19 11.44
N HIS A 105 17.57 12.41 10.73
CA HIS A 105 17.87 11.02 10.36
C HIS A 105 17.22 10.62 9.03
N ILE A 106 17.60 9.45 8.54
CA ILE A 106 16.96 8.75 7.43
C ILE A 106 16.34 7.46 7.99
N VAL A 107 15.15 7.11 7.53
CA VAL A 107 14.56 5.79 7.78
C VAL A 107 14.51 5.02 6.48
N VAL A 108 15.08 3.83 6.48
CA VAL A 108 15.02 2.89 5.35
C VAL A 108 14.12 1.73 5.75
N THR A 109 13.03 1.54 5.05
CA THR A 109 12.22 0.32 5.15
C THR A 109 12.76 -0.73 4.20
N LEU A 110 12.71 -1.98 4.62
CA LEU A 110 13.22 -3.15 3.92
C LEU A 110 12.08 -4.09 3.60
N THR A 111 12.30 -4.98 2.63
CA THR A 111 11.41 -6.11 2.39
C THR A 111 11.79 -7.31 3.27
N SER A 112 13.00 -7.41 3.82
CA SER A 112 13.39 -8.56 4.65
C SER A 112 12.73 -8.52 6.03
N GLU A 113 12.03 -9.59 6.42
CA GLU A 113 11.24 -9.70 7.67
C GLU A 113 11.76 -10.82 8.58
N ARG A 114 13.06 -11.03 8.65
CA ARG A 114 13.67 -11.94 9.62
C ARG A 114 14.60 -11.22 10.60
N ASN A 115 15.27 -10.19 10.12
CA ASN A 115 16.30 -9.51 10.87
C ASN A 115 15.69 -8.59 11.93
N PHE A 116 16.23 -8.69 13.15
CA PHE A 116 15.82 -7.90 14.30
C PHE A 116 17.02 -7.68 15.21
N SER A 117 17.36 -6.41 15.47
CA SER A 117 18.54 -6.01 16.25
C SER A 117 19.90 -6.42 15.63
N ASP A 118 19.92 -7.05 14.47
CA ASP A 118 21.14 -7.36 13.71
C ASP A 118 21.84 -6.07 13.27
N VAL A 119 23.17 -6.07 13.31
CA VAL A 119 23.99 -4.94 12.86
C VAL A 119 23.96 -4.88 11.33
N VAL A 120 23.83 -3.67 10.81
CA VAL A 120 23.81 -3.38 9.37
C VAL A 120 24.51 -2.06 9.10
N TYR A 121 24.86 -1.83 7.84
CA TYR A 121 25.55 -0.63 7.40
C TYR A 121 24.72 0.12 6.36
N CYS A 122 24.46 1.39 6.64
CA CYS A 122 23.87 2.31 5.68
C CYS A 122 24.95 2.76 4.68
N ARG A 123 24.71 2.50 3.39
CA ARG A 123 25.59 2.85 2.26
C ARG A 123 24.97 4.01 1.50
N TYR A 124 25.70 5.11 1.32
CA TYR A 124 25.16 6.36 0.76
C TYR A 124 25.69 6.62 -0.63
N TYR A 125 24.87 7.22 -1.48
CA TYR A 125 25.21 7.50 -2.86
C TYR A 125 24.80 8.94 -3.23
N ASP A 126 25.62 9.56 -4.06
CA ASP A 126 25.41 10.92 -4.53
C ASP A 126 24.33 11.02 -5.63
N CYS A 127 24.12 12.21 -6.18
CA CYS A 127 23.15 12.48 -7.24
C CYS A 127 23.40 11.69 -8.54
N LYS A 128 24.60 11.14 -8.73
CA LYS A 128 25.01 10.31 -9.87
C LYS A 128 25.04 8.82 -9.51
N MET A 129 24.45 8.44 -8.37
CA MET A 129 24.46 7.08 -7.83
C MET A 129 25.88 6.52 -7.60
N ARG A 130 26.87 7.38 -7.35
CA ARG A 130 28.23 6.95 -6.97
C ARG A 130 28.29 6.79 -5.47
N GLU A 131 28.85 5.67 -5.02
CA GLU A 131 28.97 5.42 -3.59
C GLU A 131 29.91 6.43 -2.92
N MET A 132 29.44 7.01 -1.82
CA MET A 132 30.19 7.94 -0.98
C MET A 132 31.12 7.16 -0.05
N LYS A 133 32.31 6.81 -0.56
CA LYS A 133 33.31 6.03 0.18
C LYS A 133 33.64 6.63 1.55
N GLY A 134 33.73 5.78 2.57
CA GLY A 134 34.04 6.18 3.96
C GLY A 134 32.92 6.92 4.69
N LYS A 135 31.74 7.09 4.07
CA LYS A 135 30.57 7.75 4.68
C LYS A 135 29.52 6.78 5.20
N HIS A 136 29.83 5.50 5.35
CA HIS A 136 28.89 4.51 5.89
C HIS A 136 28.42 4.88 7.31
N TYR A 137 27.33 4.27 7.75
CA TYR A 137 26.81 4.42 9.11
C TYR A 137 26.40 3.06 9.64
N GLU A 138 27.00 2.62 10.76
CA GLU A 138 26.57 1.42 11.46
C GLU A 138 25.22 1.67 12.15
N SER A 139 24.28 0.76 11.95
CA SER A 139 22.96 0.80 12.56
C SER A 139 22.47 -0.60 12.88
N ARG A 140 21.22 -0.71 13.32
CA ARG A 140 20.55 -1.97 13.63
C ARG A 140 19.17 -2.03 13.01
N HIS A 141 18.71 -3.24 12.75
CA HIS A 141 17.32 -3.49 12.37
C HIS A 141 16.37 -3.15 13.53
N PHE A 142 15.69 -2.01 13.41
CA PHE A 142 14.64 -1.62 14.33
C PHE A 142 13.67 -0.60 13.70
N PRO A 143 12.35 -0.77 13.84
CA PRO A 143 11.69 -2.06 14.11
C PRO A 143 12.05 -3.10 13.04
N GLN A 144 11.50 -4.31 13.11
CA GLN A 144 11.73 -5.32 12.08
C GLN A 144 11.55 -4.73 10.67
N SER A 145 12.42 -5.10 9.74
CA SER A 145 12.41 -4.58 8.35
C SER A 145 12.58 -3.06 8.24
N THR A 146 13.18 -2.41 9.22
CA THR A 146 13.45 -0.97 9.20
C THR A 146 14.84 -0.70 9.75
N VAL A 147 15.53 0.30 9.19
CA VAL A 147 16.85 0.75 9.63
C VAL A 147 16.85 2.27 9.75
N PHE A 148 17.35 2.78 10.87
CA PHE A 148 17.54 4.20 11.09
C PHE A 148 18.99 4.59 10.78
N CYS A 149 19.19 5.46 9.81
CA CYS A 149 20.50 5.88 9.33
C CYS A 149 20.77 7.33 9.69
N GLY A 150 22.04 7.66 9.99
CA GLY A 150 22.47 9.05 10.10
C GLY A 150 22.31 9.78 8.76
N ARG A 151 22.25 11.10 8.78
CA ARG A 151 22.27 11.90 7.55
C ARG A 151 23.70 12.02 7.02
N ARG A 152 23.83 12.13 5.70
CA ARG A 152 25.09 12.42 5.01
C ARG A 152 24.87 13.56 4.02
N LYS A 153 25.76 14.54 4.06
CA LYS A 153 25.73 15.70 3.18
C LYS A 153 25.74 15.26 1.71
N GLY A 154 24.73 15.67 0.94
CA GLY A 154 24.66 15.40 -0.50
C GLY A 154 24.29 13.96 -0.90
N ALA A 155 23.91 13.10 0.06
CA ALA A 155 23.37 11.79 -0.27
C ALA A 155 21.97 11.95 -0.90
N GLU A 156 21.75 11.36 -2.06
CA GLU A 156 20.47 11.36 -2.78
C GLU A 156 19.86 9.95 -2.84
N TYR A 157 20.68 8.91 -2.67
CA TYR A 157 20.25 7.53 -2.60
C TYR A 157 20.94 6.79 -1.45
N ILE A 158 20.35 5.69 -1.02
CA ILE A 158 20.84 4.86 0.07
C ILE A 158 20.58 3.38 -0.22
N SER A 159 21.47 2.53 0.26
CA SER A 159 21.29 1.07 0.32
C SER A 159 21.72 0.57 1.70
N ILE A 160 21.40 -0.68 2.03
CA ILE A 160 21.72 -1.31 3.32
C ILE A 160 22.46 -2.61 3.05
N THR A 161 23.54 -2.85 3.78
CA THR A 161 24.30 -4.11 3.73
C THR A 161 24.43 -4.73 5.13
N ALA A 162 24.62 -6.05 5.20
CA ALA A 162 24.87 -6.73 6.47
C ALA A 162 26.31 -6.47 6.95
N ASN A 163 27.27 -6.45 6.02
CA ASN A 163 28.68 -6.12 6.25
C ASN A 163 29.15 -5.00 5.32
N LEU A 164 30.29 -4.38 5.63
CA LEU A 164 30.88 -3.32 4.80
C LEU A 164 31.40 -3.83 3.45
N ASP A 165 31.88 -5.07 3.41
CA ASP A 165 32.45 -5.69 2.21
C ASP A 165 31.39 -6.33 1.30
N ASP A 166 30.14 -6.42 1.77
CA ASP A 166 29.04 -6.95 0.96
C ASP A 166 28.74 -6.02 -0.23
N GLU A 167 28.36 -6.64 -1.34
CA GLU A 167 27.77 -5.93 -2.47
C GLU A 167 26.41 -5.36 -2.05
N ALA A 168 26.22 -4.06 -2.28
CA ALA A 168 24.99 -3.39 -1.95
C ALA A 168 23.91 -3.64 -3.00
N GLU A 169 22.70 -3.94 -2.56
CA GLU A 169 21.50 -3.91 -3.41
C GLU A 169 21.33 -2.54 -4.08
N PHE A 170 20.54 -2.50 -5.15
CA PHE A 170 20.29 -1.27 -5.90
C PHE A 170 19.88 -0.12 -4.97
N PRO A 171 20.59 1.02 -5.02
CA PRO A 171 20.33 2.11 -4.10
C PRO A 171 19.00 2.78 -4.41
N ILE A 172 18.22 3.03 -3.37
CA ILE A 172 16.89 3.64 -3.46
C ILE A 172 16.96 5.13 -3.16
N LYS A 173 16.12 5.91 -3.85
CA LYS A 173 16.10 7.36 -3.74
C LYS A 173 15.57 7.81 -2.38
N LEU A 174 16.21 8.81 -1.78
CA LEU A 174 15.75 9.45 -0.56
C LEU A 174 14.53 10.33 -0.84
N VAL A 175 13.43 10.06 -0.14
CA VAL A 175 12.20 10.84 -0.22
C VAL A 175 12.14 11.84 0.93
N ARG A 176 12.10 13.12 0.59
CA ARG A 176 12.08 14.21 1.57
C ARG A 176 10.81 14.24 2.42
N ARG A 177 10.97 14.19 3.75
CA ARG A 177 9.92 14.25 4.78
C ARG A 177 10.14 15.34 5.84
N ASN A 178 10.95 16.35 5.55
CA ASN A 178 11.21 17.50 6.43
C ASN A 178 10.52 18.80 5.96
N LYS A 179 9.33 18.69 5.35
CA LYS A 179 8.55 19.85 4.90
C LYS A 179 7.88 20.55 6.10
N LYS A 180 7.89 21.89 6.12
CA LYS A 180 7.27 22.69 7.21
C LYS A 180 5.76 22.51 7.32
N LYS A 181 5.08 22.26 6.19
CA LYS A 181 3.63 22.05 6.13
C LYS A 181 3.35 20.62 5.67
N LEU A 182 2.45 19.95 6.38
CA LEU A 182 1.94 18.64 6.01
C LEU A 182 1.12 18.77 4.71
N PRO A 183 1.43 17.98 3.66
CA PRO A 183 0.64 17.97 2.44
C PRO A 183 -0.82 17.55 2.65
N HIS A 184 -1.07 16.60 3.55
CA HIS A 184 -2.38 16.02 3.78
C HIS A 184 -2.81 16.09 5.24
N TYR A 185 -4.13 16.17 5.45
CA TYR A 185 -4.71 16.11 6.79
C TYR A 185 -5.01 14.68 7.21
N PHE A 186 -5.66 13.94 6.31
CA PHE A 186 -6.06 12.55 6.52
C PHE A 186 -5.72 11.74 5.26
N THR A 187 -4.95 10.68 5.46
CA THR A 187 -4.49 9.74 4.43
C THR A 187 -4.93 8.32 4.80
N VAL A 188 -5.21 7.49 3.80
CA VAL A 188 -5.53 6.07 4.01
C VAL A 188 -4.47 5.21 3.36
N CYS A 189 -3.88 4.32 4.14
CA CYS A 189 -3.04 3.24 3.63
C CYS A 189 -3.88 1.98 3.46
N LEU A 190 -3.93 1.52 2.22
CA LEU A 190 -4.59 0.30 1.83
C LEU A 190 -3.57 -0.84 1.76
N ALA A 191 -3.82 -1.90 2.53
CA ALA A 191 -3.01 -3.11 2.53
C ALA A 191 -2.84 -3.68 1.11
N PRO A 192 -1.79 -4.50 0.86
CA PRO A 192 -1.46 -4.96 -0.47
C PRO A 192 -2.64 -5.62 -1.20
N LEU A 193 -2.92 -5.14 -2.41
CA LEU A 193 -3.83 -5.79 -3.33
C LEU A 193 -3.10 -6.97 -4.00
N TYR A 194 -3.72 -8.15 -3.88
CA TYR A 194 -3.22 -9.38 -4.49
C TYR A 194 -4.37 -10.34 -4.88
N GLY A 195 -3.99 -11.42 -5.56
CA GLY A 195 -4.87 -12.50 -5.98
C GLY A 195 -5.59 -12.23 -7.29
N GLU A 196 -6.22 -13.27 -7.85
CA GLU A 196 -6.77 -13.25 -9.20
C GLU A 196 -8.17 -12.61 -9.31
N GLU A 197 -8.89 -12.45 -8.19
CA GLU A 197 -10.20 -11.77 -8.16
C GLU A 197 -10.06 -10.33 -8.66
N GLN A 198 -10.88 -9.94 -9.63
CA GLN A 198 -11.00 -8.54 -10.04
C GLN A 198 -11.65 -7.72 -8.91
N LYS A 199 -11.07 -6.57 -8.59
CA LYS A 199 -11.41 -5.76 -7.42
C LYS A 199 -11.94 -4.37 -7.77
N PHE A 200 -12.17 -4.06 -9.04
CA PHE A 200 -12.48 -2.70 -9.52
C PHE A 200 -13.60 -2.03 -8.72
N LEU A 201 -14.69 -2.76 -8.44
CA LEU A 201 -15.82 -2.22 -7.68
C LEU A 201 -15.49 -2.03 -6.20
N GLN A 202 -14.72 -2.94 -5.60
CA GLN A 202 -14.28 -2.81 -4.21
C GLN A 202 -13.30 -1.64 -4.05
N ILE A 203 -12.39 -1.44 -5.02
CA ILE A 203 -11.46 -0.32 -5.08
C ILE A 203 -12.21 1.01 -5.19
N ALA A 204 -13.17 1.11 -6.12
CA ALA A 204 -13.97 2.32 -6.29
C ALA A 204 -14.81 2.63 -5.05
N ASP A 205 -15.46 1.60 -4.48
CA ASP A 205 -16.23 1.72 -3.24
C ASP A 205 -15.37 2.23 -2.09
N PHE A 206 -14.19 1.63 -1.87
CA PHE A 206 -13.26 1.99 -0.81
C PHE A 206 -12.77 3.44 -0.95
N ILE A 207 -12.22 3.81 -2.10
CA ILE A 207 -11.64 5.14 -2.32
C ILE A 207 -12.71 6.22 -2.22
N GLU A 208 -13.83 6.06 -2.94
CA GLU A 208 -14.90 7.06 -2.94
C GLU A 208 -15.59 7.18 -1.58
N TYR A 209 -15.67 6.11 -0.79
CA TYR A 209 -16.15 6.18 0.60
C TYR A 209 -15.23 7.03 1.47
N PHE A 210 -13.93 6.76 1.47
CA PHE A 210 -12.99 7.49 2.33
C PHE A 210 -12.83 8.95 1.92
N LYS A 211 -12.99 9.29 0.64
CA LYS A 211 -13.12 10.67 0.18
C LYS A 211 -14.31 11.38 0.82
N LEU A 212 -15.48 10.73 0.88
CA LEU A 212 -16.65 11.28 1.60
C LEU A 212 -16.38 11.45 3.09
N GLN A 213 -15.51 10.62 3.68
CA GLN A 213 -15.07 10.74 5.07
C GLN A 213 -13.98 11.81 5.30
N GLY A 214 -13.52 12.48 4.24
CA GLY A 214 -12.52 13.56 4.29
C GLY A 214 -11.07 13.12 4.05
N ALA A 215 -10.83 11.89 3.58
CA ALA A 215 -9.50 11.49 3.13
C ALA A 215 -9.09 12.32 1.91
N THR A 216 -7.84 12.76 1.90
CA THR A 216 -7.28 13.63 0.86
C THR A 216 -6.21 12.95 0.02
N PHE A 217 -5.76 11.75 0.43
CA PHE A 217 -4.76 10.97 -0.28
C PHE A 217 -4.81 9.50 0.13
N PHE A 218 -4.32 8.64 -0.76
CA PHE A 218 -4.26 7.20 -0.54
C PHE A 218 -2.87 6.66 -0.90
N HIS A 219 -2.30 5.85 0.00
CA HIS A 219 -1.17 4.98 -0.34
C HIS A 219 -1.74 3.58 -0.56
N ILE A 220 -1.69 3.09 -1.80
CA ILE A 220 -2.23 1.77 -2.14
C ILE A 220 -1.09 0.86 -2.54
N TYR A 221 -0.92 -0.22 -1.79
CA TYR A 221 0.12 -1.21 -2.04
C TYR A 221 -0.41 -2.26 -2.99
N VAL A 222 0.39 -2.66 -3.97
CA VAL A 222 -0.01 -3.59 -5.02
C VAL A 222 1.05 -4.67 -5.16
N LYS A 223 0.68 -5.93 -4.98
CA LYS A 223 1.52 -7.07 -5.33
C LYS A 223 1.21 -7.54 -6.75
N ASN A 224 -0.06 -7.78 -7.03
CA ASN A 224 -0.59 -8.04 -8.36
C ASN A 224 -2.08 -7.62 -8.41
N VAL A 225 -2.51 -7.11 -9.55
CA VAL A 225 -3.90 -6.75 -9.84
C VAL A 225 -4.18 -7.04 -11.30
N SER A 226 -5.44 -7.20 -11.67
CA SER A 226 -5.81 -7.40 -13.08
C SER A 226 -5.55 -6.14 -13.90
N LYS A 227 -5.37 -6.29 -15.21
CA LYS A 227 -5.30 -5.15 -16.15
C LYS A 227 -6.54 -4.26 -16.05
N TYR A 228 -7.71 -4.85 -15.77
CA TYR A 228 -8.97 -4.13 -15.63
C TYR A 228 -8.97 -3.23 -14.39
N ASP A 229 -8.52 -3.74 -13.24
CA ASP A 229 -8.36 -2.96 -12.01
C ASP A 229 -7.30 -1.86 -12.17
N ARG A 230 -6.24 -2.16 -12.92
CA ARG A 230 -5.15 -1.22 -13.17
C ARG A 230 -5.62 0.05 -13.89
N VAL A 231 -6.56 -0.06 -14.84
CA VAL A 231 -7.17 1.11 -15.50
C VAL A 231 -7.80 2.07 -14.48
N LEU A 232 -8.54 1.55 -13.49
CA LEU A 232 -9.14 2.37 -12.43
C LEU A 232 -8.09 2.98 -11.51
N LEU A 233 -7.11 2.19 -11.07
CA LEU A 233 -6.05 2.66 -10.17
C LEU A 233 -5.20 3.75 -10.84
N ASP A 234 -4.84 3.58 -12.11
CA ASP A 234 -4.07 4.57 -12.87
C ASP A 234 -4.86 5.88 -13.07
N ASP A 235 -6.19 5.83 -13.18
CA ASP A 235 -7.02 7.05 -13.22
C ASP A 235 -6.97 7.83 -11.89
N TYR A 236 -6.98 7.12 -10.75
CA TYR A 236 -6.79 7.76 -9.44
C TYR A 236 -5.38 8.32 -9.24
N VAL A 237 -4.35 7.68 -9.81
CA VAL A 237 -2.99 8.25 -9.86
C VAL A 237 -2.97 9.51 -10.71
N ARG A 238 -3.54 9.46 -11.92
CA ARG A 238 -3.62 10.59 -12.87
C ARG A 238 -4.31 11.81 -12.28
N THR A 239 -5.31 11.59 -11.42
CA THR A 239 -6.07 12.65 -10.74
C THR A 239 -5.40 13.12 -9.43
N GLY A 240 -4.25 12.55 -9.06
CA GLY A 240 -3.46 12.97 -7.89
C GLY A 240 -4.02 12.49 -6.55
N GLU A 241 -4.92 11.51 -6.57
CA GLU A 241 -5.61 11.02 -5.37
C GLU A 241 -4.87 9.85 -4.70
N VAL A 242 -4.13 9.07 -5.50
CA VAL A 242 -3.47 7.82 -5.09
C VAL A 242 -1.98 7.84 -5.44
N GLU A 243 -1.14 7.36 -4.53
CA GLU A 243 0.18 6.81 -4.84
C GLU A 243 0.09 5.28 -4.86
N LEU A 244 0.41 4.67 -6.01
CA LEU A 244 0.54 3.21 -6.14
C LEU A 244 1.95 2.78 -5.78
N ILE A 245 2.06 1.85 -4.83
CA ILE A 245 3.32 1.34 -4.32
C ILE A 245 3.39 -0.15 -4.67
N GLN A 246 4.23 -0.48 -5.64
CA GLN A 246 4.45 -1.88 -6.02
C GLN A 246 5.26 -2.57 -4.94
N VAL A 247 4.68 -3.58 -4.29
CA VAL A 247 5.41 -4.46 -3.37
C VAL A 247 5.98 -5.62 -4.18
N HIS A 248 7.29 -5.62 -4.34
CA HIS A 248 8.02 -6.66 -5.05
C HIS A 248 9.46 -6.73 -4.53
N ASP A 249 10.06 -7.89 -4.68
CA ASP A 249 11.41 -8.24 -4.26
C ASP A 249 11.81 -9.49 -5.05
N HIS A 250 13.11 -9.73 -5.23
CA HIS A 250 13.62 -10.94 -5.88
C HIS A 250 13.49 -12.18 -4.98
N TYR A 251 13.17 -12.00 -3.70
CA TYR A 251 12.88 -13.11 -2.78
C TYR A 251 11.40 -13.50 -2.75
N TRP A 252 11.14 -14.81 -2.87
CA TRP A 252 9.78 -15.35 -2.79
C TRP A 252 9.16 -15.18 -1.39
N ARG A 253 7.86 -14.91 -1.36
CA ARG A 253 7.02 -14.98 -0.16
C ARG A 253 5.55 -15.14 -0.55
N ALA A 254 4.74 -15.69 0.35
CA ALA A 254 3.30 -15.77 0.14
C ALA A 254 2.67 -14.37 0.15
N ASP A 255 1.59 -14.19 -0.62
CA ASP A 255 1.04 -12.86 -0.88
C ASP A 255 0.61 -12.10 0.38
N PHE A 256 0.00 -12.80 1.35
CA PHE A 256 -0.43 -12.18 2.61
C PHE A 256 0.72 -11.65 3.48
N MET A 257 1.96 -12.12 3.24
CA MET A 257 3.13 -11.72 4.02
C MET A 257 3.57 -10.29 3.69
N TRP A 258 3.25 -9.77 2.50
CA TRP A 258 3.56 -8.39 2.09
C TRP A 258 2.88 -7.33 2.96
N HIS A 259 1.86 -7.70 3.72
CA HIS A 259 1.15 -6.79 4.60
C HIS A 259 2.11 -6.17 5.63
N ARG A 260 3.08 -6.92 6.16
CA ARG A 260 4.01 -6.40 7.17
C ARG A 260 4.99 -5.36 6.59
N VAL A 261 5.59 -5.62 5.43
CA VAL A 261 6.34 -4.60 4.67
C VAL A 261 5.49 -3.32 4.50
N GLN A 262 4.23 -3.47 4.09
CA GLN A 262 3.31 -2.35 3.91
C GLN A 262 3.07 -1.56 5.20
N ILE A 263 2.88 -2.22 6.35
CA ILE A 263 2.66 -1.54 7.63
C ILE A 263 3.84 -0.63 7.97
N ASN A 264 5.07 -1.15 7.90
CA ASN A 264 6.27 -0.39 8.22
C ASN A 264 6.51 0.73 7.20
N ASP A 265 6.43 0.44 5.91
CA ASP A 265 6.57 1.45 4.86
C ASP A 265 5.52 2.56 5.04
N CYS A 266 4.24 2.23 5.17
CA CYS A 266 3.18 3.23 5.30
C CYS A 266 3.37 4.11 6.54
N HIS A 267 3.78 3.52 7.67
CA HIS A 267 4.05 4.25 8.91
C HIS A 267 5.06 5.37 8.66
N PHE A 268 6.24 5.03 8.12
CA PHE A 268 7.29 6.02 7.85
C PHE A 268 6.99 6.89 6.62
N ARG A 269 6.36 6.36 5.57
CA ARG A 269 5.90 7.13 4.41
C ARG A 269 4.96 8.26 4.80
N SER A 270 4.08 7.99 5.76
CA SER A 270 3.07 8.93 6.26
C SER A 270 3.61 9.94 7.27
N LYS A 271 4.71 9.64 7.95
CA LYS A 271 5.32 10.53 8.95
C LYS A 271 5.72 11.86 8.28
N TYR A 272 5.14 12.95 8.76
CA TYR A 272 5.20 14.31 8.18
C TYR A 272 4.70 14.46 6.74
N PHE A 273 3.98 13.46 6.23
CA PHE A 273 3.22 13.56 4.98
C PHE A 273 1.73 13.81 5.25
N SER A 274 1.20 13.19 6.30
CA SER A 274 -0.17 13.37 6.76
C SER A 274 -0.21 13.63 8.27
N LYS A 275 -1.24 14.33 8.75
CA LYS A 275 -1.47 14.49 10.20
C LYS A 275 -2.06 13.21 10.78
N TRP A 276 -2.94 12.54 10.04
CA TRP A 276 -3.61 11.31 10.45
C TRP A 276 -3.55 10.28 9.32
N THR A 277 -3.23 9.03 9.66
CA THR A 277 -3.17 7.92 8.70
C THR A 277 -3.97 6.73 9.18
N ALA A 278 -4.93 6.27 8.37
CA ALA A 278 -5.65 5.01 8.59
C ALA A 278 -4.88 3.82 7.98
N PHE A 279 -4.90 2.68 8.67
CA PHE A 279 -4.35 1.41 8.18
C PHE A 279 -5.49 0.41 8.01
N LEU A 280 -5.81 0.05 6.77
CA LEU A 280 -7.03 -0.69 6.43
C LEU A 280 -6.80 -1.70 5.30
N ASP A 281 -7.58 -2.77 5.33
CA ASP A 281 -7.70 -3.75 4.25
C ASP A 281 -8.81 -3.32 3.27
N ILE A 282 -8.79 -3.85 2.04
CA ILE A 282 -9.80 -3.52 1.02
C ILE A 282 -11.22 -3.92 1.43
N ASP A 283 -11.33 -4.89 2.34
CA ASP A 283 -12.58 -5.39 2.89
C ASP A 283 -12.99 -4.71 4.21
N GLU A 284 -12.37 -3.58 4.56
CA GLU A 284 -12.63 -2.87 5.80
C GLU A 284 -13.11 -1.43 5.60
N ARG A 285 -14.10 -1.03 6.39
CA ARG A 285 -14.65 0.34 6.35
C ARG A 285 -14.89 0.88 7.75
N ILE A 286 -14.29 2.01 8.10
CA ILE A 286 -14.63 2.75 9.32
C ILE A 286 -15.97 3.47 9.11
N GLU A 287 -17.04 2.95 9.69
CA GLU A 287 -18.40 3.48 9.62
C GLU A 287 -18.73 4.36 10.84
N MET A 288 -19.17 5.60 10.59
CA MET A 288 -19.64 6.53 11.63
C MET A 288 -21.12 6.27 11.98
N LYS A 289 -21.44 6.14 13.27
CA LYS A 289 -22.74 5.67 13.79
C LYS A 289 -23.57 6.72 14.54
N LYS A 290 -22.94 7.65 15.28
CA LYS A 290 -23.65 8.43 16.32
C LYS A 290 -24.53 9.57 15.80
N PHE A 291 -24.26 10.10 14.60
CA PHE A 291 -25.00 11.25 14.06
C PHE A 291 -25.07 11.25 12.52
N PRO A 292 -26.15 11.80 11.93
CA PRO A 292 -26.18 12.08 10.50
C PRO A 292 -25.04 13.06 10.14
N ASN A 293 -24.41 12.85 8.99
CA ASN A 293 -23.34 13.68 8.44
C ASN A 293 -22.00 13.74 9.20
N LEU A 294 -21.81 12.97 10.27
CA LEU A 294 -20.50 12.88 10.92
C LEU A 294 -19.51 12.11 10.03
N ARG A 295 -18.39 12.75 9.70
CA ARG A 295 -17.27 12.15 8.95
C ARG A 295 -16.14 11.77 9.90
N ILE A 296 -15.22 10.93 9.41
CA ILE A 296 -14.00 10.58 10.14
C ILE A 296 -13.20 11.85 10.51
N VAL A 297 -13.01 12.79 9.58
CA VAL A 297 -12.26 14.02 9.88
C VAL A 297 -12.87 14.84 11.02
N ASP A 298 -14.19 14.82 11.18
CA ASP A 298 -14.86 15.55 12.25
C ASP A 298 -14.58 14.91 13.63
N LEU A 299 -14.39 13.57 13.69
CA LEU A 299 -13.89 12.87 14.87
C LEU A 299 -12.41 13.20 15.14
N LEU A 300 -11.59 13.27 14.10
CA LEU A 300 -10.16 13.61 14.20
C LEU A 300 -9.94 15.03 14.71
N ASP A 301 -10.80 15.98 14.35
CA ASP A 301 -10.75 17.38 14.81
C ASP A 301 -11.09 17.52 16.30
N GLN A 302 -11.98 16.66 16.80
CA GLN A 302 -12.35 16.61 18.22
C GLN A 302 -11.33 15.85 19.08
N THR A 303 -10.36 15.18 18.45
CA THR A 303 -9.37 14.36 19.14
C THR A 303 -8.32 15.25 19.82
N THR A 304 -8.15 15.07 21.12
CA THR A 304 -7.19 15.89 21.90
C THR A 304 -5.75 15.73 21.41
N PRO A 305 -4.88 16.75 21.52
CA PRO A 305 -3.50 16.69 21.01
C PRO A 305 -2.63 15.57 21.59
N ASN A 306 -2.95 15.06 22.78
CA ASN A 306 -2.22 13.98 23.43
C ASN A 306 -2.64 12.58 22.96
N VAL A 307 -3.58 12.45 22.03
CA VAL A 307 -3.94 11.15 21.44
C VAL A 307 -3.11 10.94 20.18
N SER A 308 -2.35 9.85 20.13
CA SER A 308 -1.61 9.44 18.94
C SER A 308 -2.40 8.46 18.09
N THR A 309 -3.31 7.71 18.70
CA THR A 309 -3.97 6.58 18.04
C THR A 309 -5.44 6.50 18.41
N LEU A 310 -6.29 6.33 17.40
CA LEU A 310 -7.68 5.92 17.55
C LEU A 310 -7.82 4.46 17.14
N HIS A 311 -8.29 3.62 18.06
CA HIS A 311 -8.63 2.21 17.79
C HIS A 311 -10.12 2.04 17.57
N PHE A 312 -10.48 1.27 16.55
CA PHE A 312 -11.86 1.00 16.19
C PHE A 312 -12.17 -0.47 16.43
N SER A 313 -13.31 -0.72 17.08
CA SER A 313 -13.82 -2.08 17.24
C SER A 313 -14.40 -2.60 15.93
N VAL A 314 -14.49 -3.91 15.77
CA VAL A 314 -14.89 -4.55 14.50
C VAL A 314 -16.32 -5.11 14.59
N ASP A 315 -17.12 -4.80 13.57
CA ASP A 315 -18.36 -5.47 13.22
C ASP A 315 -18.12 -6.30 11.95
N TRP A 316 -18.32 -7.61 12.02
CA TRP A 316 -18.17 -8.50 10.89
C TRP A 316 -19.37 -8.44 9.97
N VAL A 317 -19.14 -8.41 8.66
CA VAL A 317 -20.18 -8.48 7.63
C VAL A 317 -19.91 -9.69 6.74
N ILE A 318 -20.93 -10.53 6.55
CA ILE A 318 -20.81 -11.71 5.69
C ILE A 318 -20.84 -11.27 4.22
N LYS A 319 -19.76 -11.59 3.50
CA LYS A 319 -19.69 -11.53 2.03
C LYS A 319 -19.87 -12.94 1.49
N ASP A 320 -21.10 -13.29 1.16
CA ASP A 320 -21.54 -14.60 0.66
C ASP A 320 -21.69 -14.64 -0.86
N GLN A 321 -21.13 -13.68 -1.58
CA GLN A 321 -21.12 -13.67 -3.04
C GLN A 321 -19.83 -13.02 -3.53
N ILE A 322 -19.37 -13.45 -4.70
CA ILE A 322 -18.20 -12.87 -5.36
C ILE A 322 -18.59 -11.49 -5.94
N SER A 323 -17.63 -10.57 -5.97
CA SER A 323 -17.81 -9.27 -6.62
C SER A 323 -17.80 -9.44 -8.15
N PRO A 324 -18.53 -8.61 -8.92
CA PRO A 324 -18.52 -8.71 -10.37
C PRO A 324 -17.11 -8.48 -10.91
N ALA A 325 -16.77 -9.17 -12.00
CA ALA A 325 -15.45 -9.07 -12.61
C ALA A 325 -15.27 -7.81 -13.48
N LYS A 326 -16.38 -7.28 -14.03
CA LYS A 326 -16.40 -6.14 -14.95
C LYS A 326 -17.68 -5.31 -14.76
N TYR A 327 -17.65 -4.06 -15.22
CA TYR A 327 -18.85 -3.25 -15.44
C TYR A 327 -19.59 -3.74 -16.69
N THR A 328 -20.91 -3.93 -16.57
CA THR A 328 -21.79 -4.42 -17.64
C THR A 328 -22.92 -3.42 -17.93
N ASN A 329 -23.62 -2.97 -16.90
CA ASN A 329 -24.70 -2.00 -16.97
C ASN A 329 -24.94 -1.33 -15.60
N ASP A 330 -25.72 -0.24 -15.61
CA ASP A 330 -25.96 0.56 -14.41
C ASP A 330 -26.69 -0.21 -13.28
N ALA A 331 -27.64 -1.08 -13.63
CA ALA A 331 -28.42 -1.83 -12.64
C ALA A 331 -27.52 -2.83 -11.90
N GLU A 332 -26.74 -3.62 -12.65
CA GLU A 332 -25.81 -4.60 -12.08
C GLU A 332 -24.73 -3.90 -11.24
N LEU A 333 -24.21 -2.76 -11.69
CA LEU A 333 -23.25 -1.98 -10.91
C LEU A 333 -23.82 -1.58 -9.55
N LYS A 334 -25.05 -1.05 -9.53
CA LYS A 334 -25.72 -0.60 -8.30
C LYS A 334 -25.98 -1.74 -7.33
N ASP A 335 -26.49 -2.86 -7.83
CA ASP A 335 -26.84 -4.02 -7.02
C ASP A 335 -25.59 -4.72 -6.45
N ASN A 336 -24.44 -4.56 -7.09
CA ASN A 336 -23.17 -5.14 -6.66
C ASN A 336 -22.31 -4.24 -5.75
N MET A 337 -22.70 -2.98 -5.49
CA MET A 337 -21.97 -2.12 -4.56
C MET A 337 -21.87 -2.76 -3.17
N VAL A 338 -20.67 -2.83 -2.60
CA VAL A 338 -20.36 -3.65 -1.40
C VAL A 338 -21.27 -3.27 -0.23
N PHE A 339 -21.50 -1.98 0.00
CA PHE A 339 -22.34 -1.49 1.09
C PHE A 339 -23.84 -1.74 0.91
N ARG A 340 -24.30 -2.00 -0.31
CA ARG A 340 -25.71 -2.29 -0.62
C ARG A 340 -25.97 -3.79 -0.55
N LYS A 341 -25.06 -4.56 -1.15
CA LYS A 341 -25.20 -6.00 -1.32
C LYS A 341 -25.01 -6.77 -0.03
N PHE A 342 -24.04 -6.37 0.79
CA PHE A 342 -23.66 -7.12 2.00
C PHE A 342 -24.04 -6.35 3.27
N THR A 343 -25.10 -6.83 3.91
CA THR A 343 -25.76 -6.13 5.03
C THR A 343 -25.89 -7.01 6.27
N ASN A 344 -25.63 -8.32 6.15
CA ASN A 344 -25.71 -9.26 7.27
C ASN A 344 -24.50 -9.09 8.21
N THR A 345 -24.72 -8.42 9.35
CA THR A 345 -23.68 -7.90 10.24
C THR A 345 -23.76 -8.55 11.61
N SER A 346 -22.62 -8.81 12.24
CA SER A 346 -22.54 -9.35 13.61
C SER A 346 -23.19 -8.40 14.61
N THR A 347 -23.76 -8.96 15.68
CA THR A 347 -24.30 -8.18 16.81
C THR A 347 -23.28 -8.02 17.94
N LYS A 348 -22.27 -8.89 18.00
CA LYS A 348 -21.18 -8.81 18.96
C LYS A 348 -20.03 -8.01 18.36
N THR A 349 -19.88 -6.77 18.80
CA THR A 349 -18.70 -5.95 18.52
C THR A 349 -17.57 -6.35 19.47
N ASP A 350 -16.38 -6.63 18.94
CA ASP A 350 -15.20 -6.95 19.76
C ASP A 350 -14.09 -5.92 19.48
N THR A 351 -13.59 -5.29 20.55
CA THR A 351 -12.59 -4.23 20.48
C THR A 351 -11.17 -4.77 20.23
N TRP A 352 -10.91 -6.04 20.54
CA TRP A 352 -9.55 -6.59 20.55
C TRP A 352 -9.33 -7.71 19.53
N LYS A 353 -10.37 -8.10 18.79
CA LYS A 353 -10.25 -9.05 17.68
C LYS A 353 -10.07 -8.33 16.35
N GLN A 354 -8.81 -8.23 15.93
CA GLN A 354 -8.37 -7.61 14.67
C GLN A 354 -8.76 -6.13 14.52
N PRO A 355 -8.55 -5.27 15.54
CA PRO A 355 -8.87 -3.86 15.41
C PRO A 355 -8.07 -3.21 14.28
N LYS A 356 -8.59 -2.09 13.81
CA LYS A 356 -7.87 -1.17 12.92
C LYS A 356 -7.77 0.18 13.57
N CYS A 357 -6.83 0.98 13.08
CA CYS A 357 -6.48 2.23 13.73
C CYS A 357 -6.26 3.37 12.74
N ILE A 358 -6.43 4.58 13.28
CA ILE A 358 -5.95 5.82 12.69
C ILE A 358 -4.87 6.36 13.63
N ILE A 359 -3.69 6.65 13.10
CA ILE A 359 -2.52 7.07 13.87
C ILE A 359 -2.00 8.44 13.45
N ARG A 360 -1.26 9.06 14.37
CA ARG A 360 -0.29 10.12 14.12
C ARG A 360 1.10 9.51 13.96
N SER A 361 1.51 9.28 12.71
CA SER A 361 2.74 8.54 12.40
C SER A 361 4.00 9.08 13.08
N GLU A 362 4.07 10.39 13.35
CA GLU A 362 5.21 11.03 14.02
C GLU A 362 5.34 10.66 15.50
N LYS A 363 4.26 10.17 16.13
CA LYS A 363 4.22 9.75 17.53
C LYS A 363 4.43 8.25 17.73
N ILE A 364 4.37 7.46 16.64
CA ILE A 364 4.47 6.01 16.72
C ILE A 364 5.93 5.56 16.59
N ALA A 365 6.38 4.71 17.51
CA ALA A 365 7.71 4.13 17.51
C ALA A 365 7.77 2.79 16.78
N LEU A 366 6.74 1.97 16.96
CA LEU A 366 6.57 0.67 16.33
C LEU A 366 5.11 0.52 15.92
N MET A 367 4.89 0.05 14.70
CA MET A 367 3.57 -0.26 14.19
C MET A 367 3.41 -1.77 13.98
N SER A 368 2.23 -2.31 14.32
CA SER A 368 1.83 -3.67 13.96
C SER A 368 0.57 -3.61 13.10
N ILE A 369 0.16 -4.77 12.56
CA ILE A 369 -0.99 -4.88 11.64
C ILE A 369 -2.32 -4.39 12.23
N HIS A 370 -2.47 -4.40 13.56
CA HIS A 370 -3.73 -4.05 14.24
C HIS A 370 -3.64 -2.81 15.14
N HIS A 371 -2.45 -2.52 15.67
CA HIS A 371 -2.22 -1.41 16.58
C HIS A 371 -0.73 -1.05 16.68
N PRO A 372 -0.38 0.17 17.11
CA PRO A 372 0.99 0.51 17.47
C PRO A 372 1.35 -0.06 18.86
N PRO A 373 2.28 -1.02 18.96
CA PRO A 373 2.68 -1.57 20.26
C PRO A 373 3.57 -0.62 21.07
N ALA A 374 4.18 0.39 20.42
CA ALA A 374 4.99 1.40 21.10
C ALA A 374 4.84 2.80 20.47
N VAL A 375 4.87 3.82 21.32
CA VAL A 375 4.82 5.25 20.98
C VAL A 375 6.06 5.97 21.53
N TYR A 376 6.45 7.10 20.93
CA TYR A 376 7.64 7.87 21.33
C TYR A 376 7.39 8.83 22.51
N ASP A 377 6.17 9.35 22.64
CA ASP A 377 5.76 10.26 23.70
C ASP A 377 4.75 9.57 24.63
N GLU A 378 4.37 10.21 25.74
CA GLU A 378 3.30 9.74 26.64
C GLU A 378 1.89 9.88 26.01
N SER A 379 1.81 9.80 24.67
CA SER A 379 0.55 9.89 23.96
C SER A 379 -0.32 8.68 24.20
N LYS A 380 -1.62 8.93 24.22
CA LYS A 380 -2.63 7.93 24.54
C LYS A 380 -3.12 7.23 23.27
N ILE A 381 -3.30 5.91 23.40
CA ILE A 381 -4.15 5.13 22.51
C ILE A 381 -5.58 5.24 23.04
N SER A 382 -6.49 5.75 22.22
CA SER A 382 -7.89 5.93 22.56
C SER A 382 -8.75 4.92 21.81
N VAL A 383 -9.48 4.09 22.54
CA VAL A 383 -10.51 3.23 21.95
C VAL A 383 -11.75 4.07 21.63
N VAL A 384 -12.15 4.09 20.36
CA VAL A 384 -13.36 4.76 19.91
C VAL A 384 -14.56 3.92 20.32
N ASN A 385 -15.53 4.55 21.00
CA ASN A 385 -16.77 3.89 21.38
C ASN A 385 -17.47 3.36 20.12
N TYR A 386 -17.86 2.08 20.10
CA TYR A 386 -18.50 1.45 18.94
C TYR A 386 -19.82 2.13 18.51
N ARG A 387 -20.47 2.88 19.42
CA ARG A 387 -21.65 3.69 19.10
C ARG A 387 -21.31 4.96 18.32
N ILE A 388 -20.04 5.37 18.31
CA ILE A 388 -19.50 6.50 17.53
C ILE A 388 -19.02 6.02 16.17
N ALA A 389 -18.13 5.02 16.16
CA ALA A 389 -17.60 4.47 14.93
C ALA A 389 -17.13 3.02 15.12
N VAL A 390 -17.26 2.21 14.07
CA VAL A 390 -16.81 0.81 14.03
C VAL A 390 -16.11 0.55 12.71
N VAL A 391 -15.23 -0.44 12.65
CA VAL A 391 -14.78 -1.03 11.39
C VAL A 391 -15.79 -2.09 10.98
N ARG A 392 -16.46 -1.91 9.85
CA ARG A 392 -17.18 -2.99 9.17
C ARG A 392 -16.18 -3.84 8.39
N HIS A 393 -16.05 -5.11 8.73
CA HIS A 393 -15.15 -6.05 8.06
C HIS A 393 -15.92 -7.03 7.18
N TYR A 394 -15.87 -6.84 5.87
CA TYR A 394 -16.56 -7.63 4.84
C TYR A 394 -15.83 -8.93 4.51
N ARG A 395 -16.07 -9.99 5.27
CA ARG A 395 -15.33 -11.24 5.11
C ARG A 395 -15.98 -12.18 4.10
N ASN A 396 -15.23 -12.57 3.06
CA ASN A 396 -15.62 -13.60 2.10
C ASN A 396 -15.69 -14.97 2.78
N ILE A 397 -16.77 -15.73 2.53
CA ILE A 397 -16.96 -17.09 3.06
C ILE A 397 -16.85 -18.20 2.00
N PHE A 398 -16.71 -17.86 0.71
CA PHE A 398 -16.64 -18.82 -0.41
C PHE A 398 -15.21 -19.27 -0.72
N HIS A 399 -14.29 -18.33 -0.97
CA HIS A 399 -12.91 -18.60 -1.35
C HIS A 399 -11.98 -18.50 -0.13
N ASN A 400 -12.06 -19.48 0.77
CA ASN A 400 -11.43 -19.38 2.09
C ASN A 400 -9.97 -19.84 2.07
N LEU A 401 -9.06 -18.91 1.77
CA LEU A 401 -7.62 -19.07 2.07
C LEU A 401 -7.35 -19.25 3.58
N PHE A 402 -8.29 -18.83 4.45
CA PHE A 402 -8.16 -18.85 5.91
C PHE A 402 -9.40 -19.42 6.63
N PRO A 403 -9.67 -20.73 6.54
CA PRO A 403 -10.90 -21.36 7.06
C PRO A 403 -11.08 -21.17 8.58
N LEU A 404 -9.97 -21.17 9.34
CA LEU A 404 -10.02 -20.92 10.79
C LEU A 404 -10.48 -19.49 11.12
N GLN A 405 -10.13 -18.52 10.28
CA GLN A 405 -10.50 -17.11 10.50
C GLN A 405 -11.96 -16.88 10.18
N VAL A 406 -12.51 -17.58 9.18
CA VAL A 406 -13.95 -17.61 8.91
C VAL A 406 -14.71 -18.23 10.08
N LYS A 407 -14.25 -19.38 10.61
CA LYS A 407 -14.87 -20.00 11.79
C LYS A 407 -14.91 -19.04 12.99
N ARG A 408 -13.80 -18.38 13.30
CA ARG A 408 -13.72 -17.37 14.38
C ARG A 408 -14.62 -16.17 14.12
N MET A 409 -14.72 -15.70 12.88
CA MET A 409 -15.64 -14.63 12.49
C MET A 409 -17.09 -15.05 12.76
N LEU A 410 -17.46 -16.29 12.40
CA LEU A 410 -18.83 -16.81 12.55
C LEU A 410 -19.31 -16.88 14.01
N GLU A 411 -18.40 -16.99 14.98
CA GLU A 411 -18.71 -16.98 16.43
C GLU A 411 -19.29 -15.64 16.95
N HIS A 412 -19.19 -14.56 16.15
CA HIS A 412 -19.70 -13.22 16.49
C HIS A 412 -21.20 -13.03 16.22
N GLY A 413 -21.89 -14.10 15.80
CA GLY A 413 -23.35 -14.12 15.76
C GLY A 413 -24.01 -13.83 17.13
N PRO A 414 -25.31 -13.52 17.15
CA PRO A 414 -26.27 -13.57 16.04
C PRO A 414 -26.05 -12.44 15.01
N TRP A 415 -26.64 -12.61 13.83
CA TRP A 415 -26.48 -11.71 12.68
C TRP A 415 -27.75 -10.90 12.44
N ARG A 416 -27.61 -9.65 12.03
CA ARG A 416 -28.72 -8.75 11.70
C ARG A 416 -28.44 -7.93 10.46
N GLN A 417 -29.50 -7.53 9.77
CA GLN A 417 -29.40 -6.60 8.65
C GLN A 417 -29.04 -5.20 9.16
N THR A 418 -27.94 -4.65 8.67
CA THR A 418 -27.57 -3.25 8.89
C THR A 418 -27.17 -2.60 7.57
N HIS A 419 -27.54 -1.33 7.43
CA HIS A 419 -27.22 -0.52 6.26
C HIS A 419 -26.42 0.70 6.72
N ILE A 420 -25.58 1.22 5.83
CA ILE A 420 -24.90 2.50 6.06
C ILE A 420 -25.90 3.66 6.03
N ALA A 421 -25.51 4.82 6.56
CA ALA A 421 -26.36 6.00 6.58
C ALA A 421 -26.87 6.38 5.17
N PRO A 422 -28.16 6.72 4.99
CA PRO A 422 -28.75 6.97 3.66
C PRO A 422 -28.02 8.03 2.84
N TRP A 423 -27.58 9.12 3.46
CA TRP A 423 -26.85 10.20 2.78
C TRP A 423 -25.50 9.73 2.22
N ILE A 424 -24.82 8.80 2.92
CA ILE A 424 -23.59 8.18 2.42
C ILE A 424 -23.94 7.24 1.27
N ALA A 425 -24.95 6.39 1.43
CA ALA A 425 -25.37 5.44 0.41
C ALA A 425 -25.72 6.14 -0.91
N GLU A 426 -26.38 7.29 -0.85
CA GLU A 426 -26.72 8.11 -2.02
C GLU A 426 -25.48 8.72 -2.69
N LYS A 427 -24.67 9.47 -1.93
CA LYS A 427 -23.47 10.14 -2.47
C LYS A 427 -22.42 9.14 -2.96
N LEU A 428 -22.22 8.05 -2.23
CA LEU A 428 -21.26 7.01 -2.60
C LEU A 428 -21.71 6.31 -3.88
N THR A 429 -23.00 5.99 -4.02
CA THR A 429 -23.55 5.47 -5.28
C THR A 429 -23.28 6.42 -6.44
N ALA A 430 -23.57 7.71 -6.29
CA ALA A 430 -23.35 8.70 -7.34
C ALA A 430 -21.86 8.81 -7.73
N ASN A 431 -20.95 8.82 -6.76
CA ASN A 431 -19.50 8.90 -7.00
C ASN A 431 -18.97 7.65 -7.71
N ILE A 432 -19.38 6.45 -7.28
CA ILE A 432 -19.00 5.18 -7.93
C ILE A 432 -19.50 5.18 -9.37
N PHE A 433 -20.77 5.53 -9.60
CA PHE A 433 -21.32 5.63 -10.96
C PHE A 433 -20.49 6.57 -11.83
N LYS A 434 -20.22 7.79 -11.35
CA LYS A 434 -19.46 8.79 -12.08
C LYS A 434 -18.08 8.25 -12.48
N ARG A 435 -17.35 7.61 -11.56
CA ARG A 435 -16.00 7.08 -11.82
C ARG A 435 -16.02 5.89 -12.77
N ILE A 436 -16.85 4.89 -12.49
CA ILE A 436 -16.91 3.64 -13.25
C ILE A 436 -17.37 3.90 -14.68
N LYS A 437 -18.42 4.72 -14.87
CA LYS A 437 -18.91 5.05 -16.22
C LYS A 437 -17.89 5.84 -17.02
N TYR A 438 -17.19 6.79 -16.40
CA TYR A 438 -16.15 7.57 -17.08
C TYR A 438 -15.06 6.69 -17.71
N LEU A 439 -14.70 5.58 -17.05
CA LEU A 439 -13.63 4.69 -17.52
C LEU A 439 -14.10 3.52 -18.37
N TYR A 440 -15.27 2.97 -18.07
CA TYR A 440 -15.70 1.67 -18.62
C TYR A 440 -16.96 1.74 -19.47
N ASP A 441 -17.74 2.83 -19.41
CA ASP A 441 -18.88 3.06 -20.31
C ASP A 441 -18.40 3.81 -21.57
N ILE A 442 -17.48 3.16 -22.29
CA ILE A 442 -16.83 3.74 -23.47
C ILE A 442 -17.85 3.80 -24.60
N LYS A 443 -18.04 5.01 -25.16
CA LYS A 443 -18.84 5.21 -26.37
C LYS A 443 -18.08 4.70 -27.58
N THR A 444 -18.36 3.46 -27.98
CA THR A 444 -17.73 2.84 -29.14
C THR A 444 -18.38 3.34 -30.44
N PRO A 445 -17.62 3.93 -31.38
CA PRO A 445 -18.17 4.33 -32.67
C PRO A 445 -18.59 3.09 -33.51
N PRO A 446 -19.42 3.26 -34.55
CA PRO A 446 -19.77 2.16 -35.45
C PRO A 446 -18.53 1.43 -35.99
N PHE A 447 -18.66 0.13 -36.23
CA PHE A 447 -17.56 -0.73 -36.65
C PHE A 447 -16.88 -0.23 -37.93
N GLU A 448 -17.68 0.25 -38.89
CA GLU A 448 -17.22 0.76 -40.18
C GLU A 448 -16.30 1.96 -39.98
N LEU A 449 -16.65 2.85 -39.05
CA LEU A 449 -15.84 4.03 -38.73
C LEU A 449 -14.53 3.62 -38.05
N GLN A 450 -14.57 2.63 -37.15
CA GLN A 450 -13.34 2.08 -36.56
C GLN A 450 -12.44 1.46 -37.62
N GLN A 451 -13.00 0.66 -38.54
CA GLN A 451 -12.25 0.02 -39.61
C GLN A 451 -11.59 1.05 -40.53
N MET A 452 -12.29 2.13 -40.88
CA MET A 452 -11.71 3.27 -41.61
C MET A 452 -10.52 3.88 -40.87
N TYR A 453 -10.61 4.08 -39.55
CA TYR A 453 -9.49 4.61 -38.77
C TYR A 453 -8.27 3.70 -38.79
N TYR A 454 -8.44 2.38 -38.66
CA TYR A 454 -7.32 1.43 -38.75
C TYR A 454 -6.72 1.37 -40.16
N ALA A 455 -7.57 1.32 -41.19
CA ALA A 455 -7.14 1.27 -42.59
C ALA A 455 -6.31 2.50 -42.98
N ASN A 456 -6.71 3.69 -42.52
CA ASN A 456 -5.97 4.94 -42.74
C ASN A 456 -4.56 4.95 -42.12
N HIS A 457 -4.24 4.01 -41.23
CA HIS A 457 -2.92 3.85 -40.62
C HIS A 457 -2.21 2.56 -41.09
N GLY A 458 -2.63 1.98 -42.21
CA GLY A 458 -2.00 0.78 -42.79
C GLY A 458 -2.22 -0.48 -41.97
N SER A 459 -3.29 -0.54 -41.19
CA SER A 459 -3.64 -1.69 -40.35
C SER A 459 -5.06 -2.16 -40.61
N GLU A 460 -5.32 -3.46 -40.48
CA GLU A 460 -6.67 -4.01 -40.51
C GLU A 460 -7.09 -4.45 -39.11
N MET A 461 -8.32 -4.09 -38.73
CA MET A 461 -8.90 -4.51 -37.46
C MET A 461 -9.36 -5.97 -37.59
N SER A 462 -8.72 -6.90 -36.86
CA SER A 462 -9.12 -8.31 -36.88
C SER A 462 -10.48 -8.52 -36.21
N LEU A 463 -11.29 -9.44 -36.76
CA LEU A 463 -12.62 -9.80 -36.24
C LEU A 463 -12.59 -10.29 -34.78
N GLU A 464 -11.45 -10.79 -34.29
CA GLU A 464 -11.28 -11.24 -32.90
C GLU A 464 -11.24 -10.08 -31.89
N LYS A 465 -10.84 -8.87 -32.30
CA LYS A 465 -10.86 -7.66 -31.45
C LYS A 465 -12.28 -7.13 -31.19
N ILE A 466 -13.29 -7.66 -31.87
CA ILE A 466 -14.70 -7.22 -31.77
C ILE A 466 -15.41 -7.79 -30.53
N LYS A 467 -14.87 -8.84 -29.89
CA LYS A 467 -15.53 -9.59 -28.80
C LYS A 467 -14.93 -9.36 -27.40
N GLN A 468 -13.94 -8.50 -27.23
CA GLN A 468 -13.37 -8.13 -25.92
C GLN A 468 -13.77 -6.73 -25.52
#